data_AF-A0A501W9S6-F1
#
_entry.id   AF-A0A501W9S6-F1
#
_cell.length_a   1.000
_cell.length_b   1.000
_cell.length_c   1.000
_cell.angle_alpha   90.00
_cell.angle_beta   90.00
_cell.angle_gamma   90.00
#
_symmetry.space_group_name_H-M   'P 1'
#
loop_
_entity.id
_entity.type
_entity.pdbx_description
1 polymer ?
#
loop_
_entity_poly.entity_id
_entity_poly.type
_entity_poly.pdbx_seq_one_letter_code
_entity_poly.pdbx_strand_id
1 'polypeptide(L)'
;MYKQELKVESKTENMLKLTFSDVITVCLLLYIYVLGGALQFFVNLSFTVSTALTIVLVLGLYFAHAIINKRLLYNKFIGFGLLLASIIILSSLLNHTFFVKTALYLSFVIFPIGAYIATRYFVRTKILHILFNKFFILLGLLQLPVLLIQEFGYDLLIKFKRTSQQVAPIDFNFGTFFLKNDHGLAFFLICLLLYLWLDPKAEHIKYKKIYSLVYVLSILLTNSTISHLLLAVTLLYLAYNKVKPRELLVYLSLALGLISVVAGLVLFMNSNKLQASLTTFINNAHYDRALKMYEAGVATRIQTLVVFINNKVEWLGHGPYSYFDILSGIFYQNPNFSQWIWFYFDLGIVGVVAFILFLLNFDVRGNLNKKRYGSIILGMLFIYAIFSTVTVDLTFTFTFFLFCRREQQPYEYNNTSIS
;
A
#
# COMPACT_ATOMS: atom_id res chain seq x y z
N MET A 1 56.99 30.67 5.84
CA MET A 1 55.92 31.37 6.59
C MET A 1 54.83 31.81 5.61
N TYR A 2 54.12 30.84 5.00
CA TYR A 2 53.05 31.08 4.03
C TYR A 2 51.71 31.04 4.77
N LYS A 3 51.04 32.19 4.91
CA LYS A 3 49.65 32.28 5.36
C LYS A 3 48.76 31.68 4.27
N GLN A 4 48.24 30.47 4.49
CA GLN A 4 47.06 30.00 3.78
C GLN A 4 45.86 30.77 4.32
N GLU A 5 45.45 31.80 3.57
CA GLU A 5 44.13 32.39 3.70
C GLU A 5 43.10 31.31 3.32
N LEU A 6 42.51 30.70 4.34
CA LEU A 6 41.27 29.95 4.22
C LEU A 6 40.21 30.88 3.65
N LYS A 7 39.99 30.78 2.33
CA LYS A 7 38.74 31.18 1.69
C LYS A 7 37.61 30.38 2.34
N VAL A 8 37.06 30.95 3.41
CA VAL A 8 35.71 30.65 3.89
C VAL A 8 34.76 31.33 2.90
N GLU A 9 34.76 30.86 1.65
CA GLU A 9 33.75 31.21 0.66
C GLU A 9 32.42 30.57 1.12
N SER A 10 31.59 31.39 1.77
CA SER A 10 30.12 31.49 1.63
C SER A 10 29.30 30.22 1.33
N LYS A 11 29.67 29.06 1.88
CA LYS A 11 28.87 27.83 1.78
C LYS A 11 27.51 27.91 2.50
N THR A 12 27.27 28.98 3.24
CA THR A 12 26.05 29.26 4.00
C THR A 12 24.99 30.03 3.22
N GLU A 13 25.30 30.59 2.04
CA GLU A 13 24.38 31.46 1.29
C GLU A 13 23.64 30.79 0.12
N ASN A 14 23.90 29.51 -0.15
CA ASN A 14 22.90 28.67 -0.81
C ASN A 14 21.82 28.28 0.22
N MET A 15 21.12 29.30 0.74
CA MET A 15 19.85 29.13 1.41
C MET A 15 18.91 28.40 0.44
N LEU A 16 18.74 27.10 0.64
CA LEU A 16 17.46 26.47 0.99
C LEU A 16 16.21 26.97 0.24
N LYS A 17 16.34 27.40 -1.03
CA LYS A 17 15.19 27.76 -1.85
C LYS A 17 14.42 26.49 -2.18
N LEU A 18 13.20 26.40 -1.65
CA LEU A 18 12.23 25.42 -2.10
C LEU A 18 12.02 25.62 -3.60
N THR A 19 12.25 24.56 -4.37
CA THR A 19 11.92 24.53 -5.77
C THR A 19 10.41 24.37 -5.95
N PHE A 20 9.88 24.74 -7.11
CA PHE A 20 8.48 24.49 -7.45
C PHE A 20 8.10 23.00 -7.32
N SER A 21 9.03 22.11 -7.69
CA SER A 21 8.94 20.66 -7.47
C SER A 21 8.71 20.32 -5.99
N ASP A 22 9.48 20.93 -5.09
CA ASP A 22 9.37 20.66 -3.65
C ASP A 22 8.00 21.08 -3.10
N VAL A 23 7.49 22.24 -3.52
CA VAL A 23 6.15 22.73 -3.14
C VAL A 23 5.07 21.75 -3.59
N ILE A 24 5.12 21.32 -4.85
CA ILE A 24 4.15 20.35 -5.37
C ILE A 24 4.23 19.02 -4.60
N THR A 25 5.44 18.57 -4.26
CA THR A 25 5.61 17.36 -3.44
C THR A 25 4.87 17.48 -2.12
N VAL A 26 5.04 18.61 -1.43
CA VAL A 26 4.39 18.85 -0.14
C VAL A 26 2.87 18.89 -0.31
N CYS A 27 2.37 19.59 -1.32
CA CYS A 27 0.94 19.63 -1.64
C CYS A 27 0.39 18.23 -1.92
N LEU A 28 1.11 17.43 -2.70
CA LEU A 28 0.75 16.05 -3.04
C LEU A 28 0.64 15.20 -1.76
N LEU A 29 1.61 15.27 -0.86
CA LEU A 29 1.58 14.48 0.38
C LEU A 29 0.47 14.93 1.32
N LEU A 30 0.29 16.24 1.48
CA LEU A 30 -0.79 16.78 2.29
C LEU A 30 -2.14 16.31 1.73
N TYR A 31 -2.28 16.29 0.40
CA TYR A 31 -3.46 15.75 -0.24
C TYR A 31 -3.66 14.26 0.08
N ILE A 32 -2.64 13.43 -0.14
CA ILE A 32 -2.74 11.96 0.00
C ILE A 32 -2.97 11.52 1.44
N TYR A 33 -2.30 12.17 2.38
CA TYR A 33 -2.17 11.69 3.76
C TYR A 33 -2.93 12.54 4.78
N VAL A 34 -3.42 13.73 4.43
CA VAL A 34 -4.06 14.64 5.40
C VAL A 34 -5.44 15.10 4.93
N LEU A 35 -5.54 15.60 3.70
CA LEU A 35 -6.74 16.28 3.20
C LEU A 35 -7.68 15.35 2.45
N GLY A 36 -7.17 14.27 1.85
CA GLY A 36 -7.90 13.39 0.95
C GLY A 36 -9.20 12.85 1.55
N GLY A 37 -9.14 12.24 2.74
CA GLY A 37 -10.33 11.73 3.42
C GLY A 37 -11.34 12.81 3.78
N ALA A 38 -10.86 13.95 4.27
CA ALA A 38 -11.71 15.09 4.61
C ALA A 38 -12.44 15.64 3.36
N LEU A 39 -11.76 15.76 2.22
CA LEU A 39 -12.36 16.20 0.97
C LEU A 39 -13.40 15.19 0.45
N GLN A 40 -13.12 13.89 0.57
CA GLN A 40 -14.10 12.86 0.20
C GLN A 40 -15.34 12.92 1.09
N PHE A 41 -15.14 13.10 2.40
CA PHE A 41 -16.22 13.10 3.38
C PHE A 41 -17.07 14.38 3.37
N PHE A 42 -16.44 15.56 3.40
CA PHE A 42 -17.10 16.86 3.54
C PHE A 42 -17.42 17.54 2.20
N VAL A 43 -16.72 17.20 1.11
CA VAL A 43 -16.87 17.88 -0.20
C VAL A 43 -17.47 16.96 -1.28
N ASN A 44 -17.64 15.66 -0.99
CA ASN A 44 -18.10 14.64 -1.96
C ASN A 44 -17.16 14.47 -3.16
N LEU A 45 -15.86 14.66 -2.95
CA LEU A 45 -14.88 14.28 -3.96
C LEU A 45 -14.87 12.75 -4.05
N SER A 46 -15.14 12.15 -5.22
CA SER A 46 -15.09 10.69 -5.33
C SER A 46 -13.64 10.18 -5.28
N PHE A 47 -13.44 8.98 -4.76
CA PHE A 47 -12.12 8.33 -4.73
C PHE A 47 -11.52 8.20 -6.13
N THR A 48 -12.33 7.82 -7.12
CA THR A 48 -11.89 7.68 -8.52
C THR A 48 -11.41 9.01 -9.09
N VAL A 49 -12.17 10.10 -8.90
CA VAL A 49 -11.78 11.44 -9.39
C VAL A 49 -10.54 11.93 -8.67
N SER A 50 -10.50 11.78 -7.35
CA SER A 50 -9.34 12.11 -6.51
C SER A 50 -8.07 11.43 -7.02
N THR A 51 -8.16 10.14 -7.31
CA THR A 51 -6.99 9.37 -7.73
C THR A 51 -6.58 9.70 -9.16
N ALA A 52 -7.54 9.84 -10.08
CA ALA A 52 -7.28 10.27 -11.45
C ALA A 52 -6.62 11.66 -11.52
N LEU A 53 -7.13 12.65 -10.77
CA LEU A 53 -6.54 13.99 -10.70
C LEU A 53 -5.10 13.96 -10.20
N THR A 54 -4.84 13.17 -9.17
CA THR A 54 -3.49 13.04 -8.59
C THR A 54 -2.50 12.51 -9.63
N ILE A 55 -2.93 11.59 -10.48
CA ILE A 55 -2.08 10.97 -11.48
C ILE A 55 -1.88 11.85 -12.68
N VAL A 56 -2.93 12.52 -13.16
CA VAL A 56 -2.80 13.51 -14.23
C VAL A 56 -1.81 14.58 -13.80
N LEU A 57 -1.86 15.02 -12.54
CA LEU A 57 -0.90 15.96 -11.98
C LEU A 57 0.52 15.38 -11.94
N VAL A 58 0.70 14.19 -11.39
CA VAL A 58 2.02 13.55 -11.27
C VAL A 58 2.66 13.26 -12.63
N LEU A 59 1.91 12.69 -13.57
CA LEU A 59 2.37 12.42 -14.93
C LEU A 59 2.60 13.71 -15.71
N GLY A 60 1.72 14.69 -15.60
CA GLY A 60 1.87 15.98 -16.27
C GLY A 60 3.17 16.67 -15.87
N LEU A 61 3.51 16.64 -14.58
CA LEU A 61 4.78 17.17 -14.07
C LEU A 61 5.98 16.37 -14.54
N TYR A 62 5.85 15.04 -14.61
CA TYR A 62 6.90 14.18 -15.17
C TYR A 62 7.16 14.50 -16.64
N PHE A 63 6.12 14.58 -17.47
CA PHE A 63 6.27 14.91 -18.88
C PHE A 63 6.83 16.31 -19.08
N ALA A 64 6.37 17.31 -18.31
CA ALA A 64 6.95 18.64 -18.33
C ALA A 64 8.45 18.60 -17.99
N HIS A 65 8.83 17.86 -16.94
CA HIS A 65 10.23 17.66 -16.57
C HIS A 65 11.04 16.94 -17.66
N ALA A 66 10.49 15.89 -18.25
CA ALA A 66 11.13 15.11 -19.30
C ALA A 66 11.35 15.93 -20.58
N ILE A 67 10.38 16.76 -20.95
CA ILE A 67 10.48 17.69 -22.10
C ILE A 67 11.56 18.74 -21.85
N ILE A 68 11.54 19.39 -20.69
CA ILE A 68 12.52 20.43 -20.33
C ILE A 68 13.95 19.86 -20.32
N ASN A 69 14.13 18.66 -19.77
CA ASN A 69 15.45 18.05 -19.62
C ASN A 69 15.85 17.13 -20.77
N LYS A 70 14.98 16.94 -21.77
CA LYS A 70 15.15 16.01 -22.90
C LYS A 70 15.62 14.60 -22.46
N ARG A 71 15.03 14.10 -21.38
CA ARG A 71 15.40 12.81 -20.79
C ARG A 71 14.17 12.10 -20.27
N LEU A 72 13.97 10.86 -20.72
CA LEU A 72 12.95 9.98 -20.18
C LEU A 72 13.56 9.05 -19.15
N LEU A 73 12.86 8.87 -18.04
CA LEU A 73 13.20 7.84 -17.07
C LEU A 73 12.82 6.49 -17.64
N TYR A 74 13.80 5.60 -17.77
CA TYR A 74 13.54 4.22 -18.14
C TYR A 74 14.36 3.27 -17.27
N ASN A 75 13.68 2.26 -16.72
CA ASN A 75 14.30 1.20 -15.94
C ASN A 75 13.47 -0.08 -16.06
N LYS A 76 13.95 -1.17 -15.43
CA LYS A 76 13.24 -2.46 -15.44
C LYS A 76 11.80 -2.35 -14.93
N PHE A 77 11.58 -1.56 -13.88
CA PHE A 77 10.23 -1.33 -13.33
C PHE A 77 9.26 -0.77 -14.38
N ILE A 78 9.66 0.31 -15.06
CA ILE A 78 8.87 0.92 -16.14
C ILE A 78 8.71 -0.07 -17.30
N GLY A 79 9.76 -0.80 -17.68
CA GLY A 79 9.70 -1.83 -18.72
C GLY A 79 8.67 -2.93 -18.43
N PHE A 80 8.64 -3.48 -17.21
CA PHE A 80 7.63 -4.46 -16.81
C PHE A 80 6.22 -3.85 -16.70
N GLY A 81 6.11 -2.58 -16.33
CA GLY A 81 4.84 -1.86 -16.39
C GLY A 81 4.32 -1.73 -17.83
N LEU A 82 5.17 -1.38 -18.78
CA LEU A 82 4.82 -1.34 -20.21
C LEU A 82 4.46 -2.72 -20.76
N LEU A 83 5.14 -3.79 -20.32
CA LEU A 83 4.77 -5.16 -20.66
C LEU A 83 3.36 -5.48 -20.17
N LEU A 84 3.04 -5.15 -18.91
CA LEU A 84 1.71 -5.38 -18.36
C LEU A 84 0.63 -4.53 -19.08
N ALA A 85 0.93 -3.27 -19.39
CA ALA A 85 0.03 -2.43 -20.19
C ALA A 85 -0.22 -3.02 -21.59
N SER A 86 0.81 -3.59 -22.22
CA SER A 86 0.69 -4.26 -23.52
C SER A 86 -0.21 -5.48 -23.42
N ILE A 87 -0.09 -6.28 -22.37
CA ILE A 87 -0.97 -7.45 -22.12
C ILE A 87 -2.41 -7.00 -21.91
N ILE A 88 -2.65 -5.90 -21.17
CA ILE A 88 -3.99 -5.32 -20.98
C ILE A 88 -4.60 -4.91 -22.32
N ILE A 89 -3.83 -4.21 -23.17
CA ILE A 89 -4.29 -3.77 -24.49
C ILE A 89 -4.55 -4.95 -25.42
N LEU A 90 -3.66 -5.95 -25.47
CA LEU A 90 -3.85 -7.16 -26.27
C LEU A 90 -5.08 -7.95 -25.80
N SER A 91 -5.26 -8.13 -24.49
CA SER A 91 -6.45 -8.78 -23.93
C SER A 91 -7.73 -8.03 -24.31
N SER A 92 -7.71 -6.70 -24.26
CA SER A 92 -8.84 -5.86 -24.70
C SER A 92 -9.17 -6.05 -26.18
N LEU A 93 -8.16 -6.07 -27.06
CA LEU A 93 -8.35 -6.25 -28.50
C LEU A 93 -8.92 -7.65 -28.83
N LEU A 94 -8.38 -8.69 -28.18
CA LEU A 94 -8.83 -10.08 -28.38
C LEU A 94 -10.26 -10.30 -27.88
N ASN A 95 -10.66 -9.63 -26.80
CA ASN A 95 -11.99 -9.76 -26.20
C ASN A 95 -12.97 -8.65 -26.63
N HIS A 96 -12.61 -7.83 -27.61
CA HIS A 96 -13.41 -6.68 -28.08
C HIS A 96 -13.93 -5.78 -26.94
N THR A 97 -13.11 -5.57 -25.92
CA THR A 97 -13.49 -4.78 -24.74
C THR A 97 -13.60 -3.30 -25.10
N PHE A 98 -14.62 -2.61 -24.55
CA PHE A 98 -14.79 -1.18 -24.74
C PHE A 98 -13.54 -0.39 -24.35
N PHE A 99 -13.18 0.61 -25.17
CA PHE A 99 -11.99 1.44 -24.95
C PHE A 99 -11.97 2.09 -23.55
N VAL A 100 -13.12 2.57 -23.07
CA VAL A 100 -13.22 3.21 -21.74
C VAL A 100 -12.85 2.25 -20.62
N LYS A 101 -13.32 1.00 -20.65
CA LYS A 101 -12.96 -0.03 -19.66
C LYS A 101 -11.45 -0.30 -19.71
N THR A 102 -10.89 -0.39 -20.91
CA THR A 102 -9.44 -0.58 -21.11
C THR A 102 -8.62 0.57 -20.53
N ALA A 103 -9.01 1.82 -20.82
CA ALA A 103 -8.35 3.02 -20.32
C ALA A 103 -8.40 3.11 -18.78
N LEU A 104 -9.53 2.77 -18.17
CA LEU A 104 -9.66 2.69 -16.72
C LEU A 104 -8.79 1.56 -16.14
N TYR A 105 -8.68 0.41 -16.82
CA TYR A 105 -7.92 -0.73 -16.32
C TYR A 105 -6.42 -0.50 -16.36
N LEU A 106 -5.95 0.34 -17.29
CA LEU A 106 -4.56 0.81 -17.32
C LEU A 106 -4.17 1.58 -16.04
N SER A 107 -5.11 1.99 -15.19
CA SER A 107 -4.83 2.52 -13.85
C SER A 107 -3.93 1.59 -13.03
N PHE A 108 -4.10 0.26 -13.13
CA PHE A 108 -3.28 -0.73 -12.42
C PHE A 108 -1.78 -0.67 -12.77
N VAL A 109 -1.44 -0.09 -13.92
CA VAL A 109 -0.07 0.15 -14.37
C VAL A 109 0.34 1.60 -14.13
N ILE A 110 -0.52 2.53 -14.55
CA ILE A 110 -0.24 3.96 -14.54
C ILE A 110 -0.04 4.48 -13.11
N PHE A 111 -0.84 4.02 -12.15
CA PHE A 111 -0.80 4.49 -10.77
C PHE A 111 0.54 4.17 -10.10
N PRO A 112 1.00 2.90 -10.09
CA PRO A 112 2.31 2.57 -9.51
C PRO A 112 3.48 3.18 -10.27
N ILE A 113 3.42 3.32 -11.59
CA ILE A 113 4.45 4.07 -12.33
C ILE A 113 4.45 5.55 -11.92
N GLY A 114 3.29 6.18 -11.85
CA GLY A 114 3.15 7.57 -11.42
C GLY A 114 3.71 7.79 -10.02
N ALA A 115 3.32 6.96 -9.04
CA ALA A 115 3.83 7.03 -7.68
C ALA A 115 5.36 6.80 -7.61
N TYR A 116 5.89 5.85 -8.36
CA TYR A 116 7.33 5.62 -8.46
C TYR A 116 8.07 6.84 -9.02
N ILE A 117 7.58 7.41 -10.12
CA ILE A 117 8.14 8.61 -10.73
C ILE A 117 8.04 9.80 -9.76
N ALA A 118 6.89 9.98 -9.12
CA ALA A 118 6.68 11.07 -8.17
C ALA A 118 7.66 11.03 -7.02
N THR A 119 7.78 9.87 -6.38
CA THR A 119 8.76 9.67 -5.31
C THR A 119 10.19 9.81 -5.83
N ARG A 120 10.44 9.45 -7.10
CA ARG A 120 11.76 9.54 -7.73
C ARG A 120 12.24 10.95 -8.06
N TYR A 121 11.36 11.79 -8.55
CA TYR A 121 11.71 13.13 -9.00
C TYR A 121 11.51 14.19 -7.93
N PHE A 122 10.41 14.09 -7.19
CA PHE A 122 9.98 15.15 -6.31
C PHE A 122 10.60 15.06 -4.91
N VAL A 123 11.00 13.85 -4.47
CA VAL A 123 11.79 13.66 -3.23
C VAL A 123 13.29 13.67 -3.53
N ARG A 124 13.82 14.83 -3.93
CA ARG A 124 15.23 14.97 -4.37
C ARG A 124 16.14 15.67 -3.36
N THR A 125 15.62 16.62 -2.58
CA THR A 125 16.46 17.47 -1.73
C THR A 125 16.66 16.86 -0.33
N LYS A 126 17.87 17.04 0.25
CA LYS A 126 18.17 16.64 1.65
C LYS A 126 17.20 17.28 2.65
N ILE A 127 16.74 18.49 2.33
CA ILE A 127 15.79 19.29 3.12
C ILE A 127 14.44 18.60 3.14
N LEU A 128 13.92 18.27 1.96
CA LEU A 128 12.71 17.46 1.85
C LEU A 128 12.90 16.18 2.65
N HIS A 129 14.01 15.46 2.51
CA HIS A 129 14.22 14.21 3.25
C HIS A 129 14.11 14.37 4.79
N ILE A 130 14.64 15.46 5.35
CA ILE A 130 14.50 15.76 6.79
C ILE A 130 13.05 16.14 7.13
N LEU A 131 12.44 17.01 6.34
CA LEU A 131 11.04 17.42 6.51
C LEU A 131 10.10 16.22 6.42
N PHE A 132 10.33 15.31 5.48
CA PHE A 132 9.63 14.05 5.28
C PHE A 132 9.68 13.16 6.52
N ASN A 133 10.87 12.99 7.11
CA ASN A 133 11.02 12.16 8.30
C ASN A 133 10.19 12.71 9.46
N LYS A 134 10.27 14.01 9.71
CA LYS A 134 9.51 14.67 10.77
C LYS A 134 8.01 14.67 10.47
N PHE A 135 7.64 14.96 9.23
CA PHE A 135 6.26 14.98 8.75
C PHE A 135 5.60 13.62 8.94
N PHE A 136 6.21 12.53 8.48
CA PHE A 136 5.59 11.20 8.62
C PHE A 136 5.54 10.71 10.05
N ILE A 137 6.56 11.01 10.88
CA ILE A 137 6.51 10.68 12.30
C ILE A 137 5.33 11.41 12.97
N LEU A 138 5.20 12.72 12.73
CA LEU A 138 4.13 13.55 13.26
C LEU A 138 2.76 13.08 12.74
N LEU A 139 2.66 12.80 11.44
CA LEU A 139 1.47 12.25 10.82
C LEU A 139 1.06 10.94 11.49
N GLY A 140 2.01 10.03 11.73
CA GLY A 140 1.73 8.78 12.45
C GLY A 140 1.22 9.03 13.87
N LEU A 141 1.74 10.05 14.57
CA LEU A 141 1.29 10.40 15.91
C LEU A 141 -0.11 11.02 15.90
N LEU A 142 -0.44 11.77 14.85
CA LEU A 142 -1.76 12.38 14.65
C LEU A 142 -2.86 11.33 14.42
N GLN A 143 -2.53 10.14 13.93
CA GLN A 143 -3.57 9.14 13.60
C GLN A 143 -4.35 8.68 14.83
N LEU A 144 -3.70 8.46 15.98
CA LEU A 144 -4.40 8.01 17.19
C LEU A 144 -5.51 8.99 17.64
N PRO A 145 -5.25 10.29 17.87
CA PRO A 145 -6.31 11.21 18.26
C PRO A 145 -7.38 11.35 17.18
N VAL A 146 -7.02 11.31 15.90
CA VAL A 146 -8.01 11.37 14.81
C VAL A 146 -8.91 10.13 14.80
N LEU A 147 -8.34 8.95 14.97
CA LEU A 147 -9.10 7.69 15.05
C LEU A 147 -10.02 7.66 16.28
N LEU A 148 -9.56 8.14 17.43
CA LEU A 148 -10.41 8.23 18.62
C LEU A 148 -11.58 9.21 18.41
N ILE A 149 -11.33 10.34 17.74
CA ILE A 149 -12.40 11.29 17.37
C ILE A 149 -13.36 10.65 16.37
N GLN A 150 -12.88 9.84 15.42
CA GLN A 150 -13.74 9.16 14.46
C GLN A 150 -14.60 8.08 15.12
N GLU A 151 -13.99 7.24 15.96
CA GLU A 151 -14.65 6.13 16.66
C GLU A 151 -15.73 6.66 17.61
N PHE A 152 -15.37 7.58 18.51
CA PHE A 152 -16.31 8.09 19.52
C PHE A 152 -17.18 9.25 19.02
N GLY A 153 -16.79 9.91 17.93
CA GLY A 153 -17.50 11.04 17.34
C GLY A 153 -18.33 10.68 16.11
N TYR A 154 -18.45 9.39 15.75
CA TYR A 154 -19.16 8.94 14.54
C TYR A 154 -20.57 9.55 14.41
N ASP A 155 -21.40 9.45 15.45
CA ASP A 155 -22.79 9.92 15.44
C ASP A 155 -22.91 11.43 15.21
N LEU A 156 -21.89 12.20 15.62
CA LEU A 156 -21.81 13.62 15.37
C LEU A 156 -21.30 13.91 13.96
N LEU A 157 -20.18 13.29 13.57
CA LEU A 157 -19.49 13.58 12.33
C LEU A 157 -20.29 13.15 11.09
N ILE A 158 -21.03 12.04 11.17
CA ILE A 158 -21.84 11.52 10.06
C ILE A 158 -22.92 12.51 9.60
N LYS A 159 -23.37 13.42 10.48
CA LYS A 159 -24.34 14.48 10.17
C LYS A 159 -23.78 15.54 9.22
N PHE A 160 -22.45 15.67 9.15
CA PHE A 160 -21.75 16.62 8.28
C PHE A 160 -21.31 16.01 6.95
N LYS A 161 -21.60 14.72 6.72
CA LYS A 161 -21.21 14.05 5.47
C LYS A 161 -21.89 14.73 4.28
N ARG A 162 -21.12 14.99 3.23
CA ARG A 162 -21.65 15.34 1.90
C ARG A 162 -21.45 14.24 0.87
N THR A 163 -20.67 13.20 1.23
CA THR A 163 -20.46 12.04 0.37
C THR A 163 -21.77 11.35 0.01
N SER A 164 -21.94 10.98 -1.25
CA SER A 164 -23.04 10.13 -1.71
C SER A 164 -22.88 8.67 -1.30
N GLN A 165 -21.70 8.29 -0.80
CA GLN A 165 -21.44 6.92 -0.36
C GLN A 165 -22.10 6.64 0.99
N GLN A 166 -22.65 5.43 1.15
CA GLN A 166 -23.03 4.93 2.46
C GLN A 166 -21.75 4.62 3.25
N VAL A 167 -21.55 5.35 4.34
CA VAL A 167 -20.44 5.17 5.27
C VAL A 167 -21.01 4.49 6.50
N ALA A 168 -20.63 3.24 6.72
CA ALA A 168 -20.94 2.51 7.95
C ALA A 168 -19.95 2.91 9.06
N PRO A 169 -20.29 2.71 10.35
CA PRO A 169 -19.35 2.99 11.44
C PRO A 169 -18.01 2.27 11.27
N ILE A 170 -18.06 0.99 10.86
CA ILE A 170 -16.88 0.16 10.62
C ILE A 170 -15.96 0.71 9.52
N ASP A 171 -16.52 1.44 8.56
CA ASP A 171 -15.83 2.03 7.40
C ASP A 171 -15.30 3.45 7.69
N PHE A 172 -15.60 4.01 8.87
CA PHE A 172 -15.32 5.41 9.21
C PHE A 172 -13.94 5.64 9.83
N ASN A 173 -13.27 4.57 10.27
CA ASN A 173 -11.96 4.64 10.94
C ASN A 173 -10.79 4.69 9.94
N PHE A 174 -10.82 5.69 9.05
CA PHE A 174 -9.79 5.90 8.02
C PHE A 174 -8.68 6.88 8.45
N GLY A 175 -8.75 7.42 9.66
CA GLY A 175 -7.82 8.43 10.15
C GLY A 175 -7.85 9.67 9.27
N THR A 176 -6.68 10.09 8.81
CA THR A 176 -6.53 11.22 7.87
C THR A 176 -6.42 10.79 6.39
N PHE A 177 -6.51 9.48 6.13
CA PHE A 177 -6.32 8.89 4.81
C PHE A 177 -7.64 8.95 4.02
N PHE A 178 -7.67 8.45 2.79
CA PHE A 178 -8.91 8.40 2.01
C PHE A 178 -10.02 7.60 2.74
N LEU A 179 -11.27 8.00 2.53
CA LEU A 179 -12.46 7.37 3.11
C LEU A 179 -12.47 5.88 2.76
N LYS A 180 -12.75 5.01 3.74
CA LYS A 180 -12.67 3.53 3.64
C LYS A 180 -11.27 2.97 3.35
N ASN A 181 -10.20 3.74 3.57
CA ASN A 181 -8.82 3.28 3.38
C ASN A 181 -8.05 3.06 4.71
N ASP A 182 -8.65 2.29 5.60
CA ASP A 182 -8.05 1.87 6.87
C ASP A 182 -6.82 0.94 6.68
N HIS A 183 -6.82 0.14 5.61
CA HIS A 183 -5.70 -0.72 5.24
C HIS A 183 -4.48 0.07 4.75
N GLY A 184 -4.65 1.11 3.93
CA GLY A 184 -3.57 2.01 3.54
C GLY A 184 -2.97 2.76 4.73
N LEU A 185 -3.82 3.21 5.68
CA LEU A 185 -3.40 3.78 6.95
C LEU A 185 -2.56 2.80 7.78
N ALA A 186 -3.06 1.59 7.99
CA ALA A 186 -2.35 0.60 8.78
C ALA A 186 -1.01 0.19 8.13
N PHE A 187 -0.98 0.01 6.81
CA PHE A 187 0.25 -0.27 6.08
C PHE A 187 1.29 0.85 6.25
N PHE A 188 0.87 2.11 6.18
CA PHE A 188 1.72 3.26 6.47
C PHE A 188 2.31 3.23 7.89
N LEU A 189 1.47 2.95 8.89
CA LEU A 189 1.93 2.85 10.29
C LEU A 189 2.87 1.66 10.51
N ILE A 190 2.65 0.53 9.84
CA ILE A 190 3.57 -0.62 9.85
C ILE A 190 4.92 -0.24 9.22
N CYS A 191 4.92 0.47 8.09
CA CYS A 191 6.14 0.97 7.47
C CYS A 191 6.90 1.93 8.40
N LEU A 192 6.19 2.80 9.13
CA LEU A 192 6.76 3.66 10.16
C LEU A 192 7.37 2.88 11.32
N LEU A 193 6.71 1.81 11.80
CA LEU A 193 7.25 0.92 12.83
C LEU A 193 8.56 0.27 12.36
N LEU A 194 8.58 -0.29 11.15
CA LEU A 194 9.79 -0.87 10.56
C LEU A 194 10.90 0.17 10.45
N TYR A 195 10.59 1.39 9.99
CA TYR A 195 11.54 2.49 9.94
C TYR A 195 12.13 2.83 11.31
N LEU A 196 11.29 3.02 12.34
CA LEU A 196 11.74 3.43 13.67
C LEU A 196 12.71 2.44 14.31
N TRP A 197 12.58 1.14 13.99
CA TRP A 197 13.32 0.09 14.66
C TRP A 197 14.46 -0.51 13.83
N LEU A 198 14.41 -0.41 12.50
CA LEU A 198 15.36 -1.09 11.61
C LEU A 198 16.19 -0.14 10.76
N ASP A 199 15.79 1.12 10.61
CA ASP A 199 16.55 2.11 9.84
C ASP A 199 17.57 2.83 10.76
N PRO A 200 18.88 2.79 10.46
CA PRO A 200 19.89 3.48 11.27
C PRO A 200 19.63 4.98 11.41
N LYS A 201 18.99 5.61 10.42
CA LYS A 201 18.64 7.04 10.49
C LYS A 201 17.59 7.33 11.55
N ALA A 202 16.87 6.33 12.06
CA ALA A 202 15.90 6.49 13.14
C ALA A 202 16.52 6.34 14.54
N GLU A 203 17.80 5.96 14.66
CA GLU A 203 18.41 5.57 15.94
C GLU A 203 18.38 6.71 16.98
N HIS A 204 18.56 7.95 16.53
CA HIS A 204 18.58 9.16 17.35
C HIS A 204 17.19 9.64 17.81
N ILE A 205 16.10 8.97 17.43
CA ILE A 205 14.75 9.36 17.83
C ILE A 205 14.51 8.97 19.30
N LYS A 206 14.59 9.98 20.19
CA LYS A 206 14.51 9.84 21.65
C LYS A 206 13.30 9.03 22.15
N TYR A 207 12.12 9.28 21.60
CA TYR A 207 10.85 8.72 22.08
C TYR A 207 10.31 7.57 21.22
N LYS A 208 11.18 6.82 20.51
CA LYS A 208 10.78 5.77 19.57
C LYS A 208 9.82 4.71 20.15
N LYS A 209 9.95 4.38 21.44
CA LYS A 209 9.04 3.44 22.14
C LYS A 209 7.62 3.99 22.24
N ILE A 210 7.47 5.25 22.61
CA ILE A 210 6.16 5.93 22.72
C ILE A 210 5.54 6.04 21.33
N TYR A 211 6.32 6.45 20.33
CA TYR A 211 5.83 6.54 18.95
C TYR A 211 5.35 5.17 18.43
N SER A 212 6.10 4.11 18.73
CA SER A 212 5.70 2.75 18.36
C SER A 212 4.41 2.32 19.05
N LEU A 213 4.25 2.63 20.34
CA LEU A 213 3.02 2.35 21.06
C LEU A 213 1.82 3.07 20.42
N VAL A 214 1.97 4.35 20.08
CA VAL A 214 0.93 5.13 19.40
C VAL A 214 0.57 4.51 18.05
N TYR A 215 1.55 4.05 17.27
CA TYR A 215 1.30 3.41 15.97
C TYR A 215 0.60 2.05 16.13
N VAL A 216 1.04 1.22 17.09
CA VAL A 216 0.40 -0.05 17.43
C VAL A 216 -1.07 0.16 17.81
N LEU A 217 -1.33 1.10 18.73
CA LEU A 217 -2.71 1.41 19.15
C LEU A 217 -3.56 1.95 17.99
N SER A 218 -2.99 2.81 17.15
CA SER A 218 -3.68 3.32 15.96
C SER A 218 -4.05 2.19 14.99
N ILE A 219 -3.15 1.22 14.76
CA ILE A 219 -3.44 0.07 13.90
C ILE A 219 -4.53 -0.80 14.53
N LEU A 220 -4.50 -1.04 15.85
CA LEU A 220 -5.51 -1.84 16.55
C LEU A 220 -6.92 -1.21 16.57
N LEU A 221 -7.02 0.11 16.35
CA LEU A 221 -8.30 0.81 16.18
C LEU A 221 -8.84 0.75 14.74
N THR A 222 -8.04 0.26 13.78
CA THR A 222 -8.54 0.02 12.41
C THR A 222 -9.42 -1.23 12.39
N ASN A 223 -10.37 -1.30 11.46
CA ASN A 223 -11.27 -2.45 11.35
C ASN A 223 -10.74 -3.55 10.40
N SER A 224 -9.47 -3.46 10.01
CA SER A 224 -8.83 -4.39 9.09
C SER A 224 -8.14 -5.55 9.83
N THR A 225 -8.77 -6.72 9.81
CA THR A 225 -8.20 -7.96 10.36
C THR A 225 -6.87 -8.35 9.72
N ILE A 226 -6.70 -8.10 8.43
CA ILE A 226 -5.43 -8.36 7.74
C ILE A 226 -4.32 -7.43 8.23
N SER A 227 -4.65 -6.17 8.52
CA SER A 227 -3.70 -5.21 9.10
C SER A 227 -3.26 -5.63 10.50
N HIS A 228 -4.18 -6.15 11.34
CA HIS A 228 -3.84 -6.70 12.66
C HIS A 228 -2.90 -7.91 12.57
N LEU A 229 -3.15 -8.82 11.62
CA LEU A 229 -2.27 -9.96 11.39
C LEU A 229 -0.86 -9.49 10.96
N LEU A 230 -0.78 -8.55 10.02
CA LEU A 230 0.50 -8.03 9.54
C LEU A 230 1.25 -7.23 10.62
N LEU A 231 0.53 -6.55 11.52
CA LEU A 231 1.12 -5.96 12.71
C LEU A 231 1.75 -7.02 13.61
N ALA A 232 1.04 -8.11 13.90
CA ALA A 232 1.57 -9.20 14.73
C ALA A 232 2.84 -9.81 14.09
N VAL A 233 2.81 -10.09 12.79
CA VAL A 233 3.99 -10.56 12.03
C VAL A 233 5.14 -9.55 12.09
N THR A 234 4.85 -8.25 11.98
CA THR A 234 5.85 -7.19 12.09
C THR A 234 6.50 -7.16 13.48
N LEU A 235 5.70 -7.24 14.54
CA LEU A 235 6.19 -7.23 15.91
C LEU A 235 7.06 -8.47 16.21
N LEU A 236 6.64 -9.65 15.74
CA LEU A 236 7.43 -10.88 15.81
C LEU A 236 8.76 -10.74 15.07
N TYR A 237 8.74 -10.15 13.87
CA TYR A 237 9.94 -9.89 13.10
C TYR A 237 10.89 -8.89 13.80
N LEU A 238 10.36 -7.82 14.38
CA LEU A 238 11.13 -6.85 15.14
C LEU A 238 11.75 -7.47 16.40
N ALA A 239 11.01 -8.34 17.08
CA ALA A 239 11.53 -9.11 18.20
C ALA A 239 12.65 -10.06 17.74
N TYR A 240 12.45 -10.78 16.64
CA TYR A 240 13.44 -11.68 16.04
C TYR A 240 14.76 -10.97 15.74
N ASN A 241 14.71 -9.77 15.18
CA ASN A 241 15.91 -9.01 14.82
C ASN A 241 16.69 -8.45 16.02
N LYS A 242 16.09 -8.36 17.20
CA LYS A 242 16.72 -7.76 18.39
C LYS A 242 17.23 -8.77 19.40
N VAL A 243 16.63 -9.96 19.41
CA VAL A 243 16.94 -11.00 20.37
C VAL A 243 17.83 -12.03 19.67
N LYS A 244 18.87 -12.53 20.36
CA LYS A 244 19.66 -13.65 19.83
C LYS A 244 18.70 -14.81 19.50
N PRO A 245 18.85 -15.52 18.38
CA PRO A 245 17.86 -16.50 17.91
C PRO A 245 17.51 -17.56 18.98
N ARG A 246 18.46 -17.90 19.87
CA ARG A 246 18.26 -18.82 20.99
C ARG A 246 17.36 -18.27 22.10
N GLU A 247 17.48 -16.99 22.46
CA GLU A 247 16.63 -16.32 23.45
C GLU A 247 15.25 -16.04 22.87
N LEU A 248 15.16 -15.74 21.56
CA LEU A 248 13.88 -15.56 20.89
C LEU A 248 13.08 -16.84 20.93
N LEU A 249 13.66 -18.00 20.62
CA LEU A 249 12.97 -19.29 20.70
C LEU A 249 12.40 -19.53 22.11
N VAL A 250 13.10 -19.10 23.15
CA VAL A 250 12.59 -19.16 24.53
C VAL A 250 11.40 -18.21 24.71
N TYR A 251 11.50 -16.93 24.32
CA TYR A 251 10.36 -16.01 24.42
C TYR A 251 9.16 -16.41 23.56
N LEU A 252 9.42 -16.95 22.37
CA LEU A 252 8.40 -17.43 21.43
C LEU A 252 7.76 -18.71 21.98
N SER A 253 8.53 -19.61 22.61
CA SER A 253 7.99 -20.77 23.32
C SER A 253 7.19 -20.38 24.57
N LEU A 254 7.59 -19.33 25.29
CA LEU A 254 6.84 -18.80 26.43
C LEU A 254 5.56 -18.09 25.99
N ALA A 255 5.63 -17.30 24.91
CA ALA A 255 4.48 -16.64 24.32
C ALA A 255 3.52 -17.65 23.69
N LEU A 256 4.02 -18.64 22.95
CA LEU A 256 3.22 -19.75 22.44
C LEU A 256 2.67 -20.60 23.58
N GLY A 257 3.44 -20.84 24.65
CA GLY A 257 2.95 -21.52 25.85
C GLY A 257 1.83 -20.76 26.53
N LEU A 258 1.98 -19.45 26.70
CA LEU A 258 0.94 -18.57 27.25
C LEU A 258 -0.28 -18.51 26.32
N ILE A 259 -0.10 -18.34 25.02
CA ILE A 259 -1.16 -18.40 24.01
C ILE A 259 -1.81 -19.78 24.03
N SER A 260 -1.09 -20.88 24.22
CA SER A 260 -1.63 -22.24 24.28
C SER A 260 -2.41 -22.47 25.57
N VAL A 261 -1.98 -21.87 26.69
CA VAL A 261 -2.72 -21.92 27.97
C VAL A 261 -3.98 -21.06 27.89
N VAL A 262 -3.88 -19.84 27.36
CA VAL A 262 -5.03 -18.95 27.16
C VAL A 262 -5.98 -19.52 26.11
N ALA A 263 -5.47 -19.99 24.98
CA ALA A 263 -6.27 -20.69 23.97
C ALA A 263 -6.84 -21.98 24.54
N GLY A 264 -6.10 -22.72 25.37
CA GLY A 264 -6.57 -23.92 26.07
C GLY A 264 -7.70 -23.61 27.06
N LEU A 265 -7.60 -22.51 27.80
CA LEU A 265 -8.67 -22.01 28.69
C LEU A 265 -9.88 -21.52 27.89
N VAL A 266 -9.68 -20.77 26.81
CA VAL A 266 -10.74 -20.32 25.90
C VAL A 266 -11.38 -21.50 25.17
N LEU A 267 -10.59 -22.50 24.77
CA LEU A 267 -11.01 -23.76 24.18
C LEU A 267 -11.82 -24.59 25.18
N PHE A 268 -11.37 -24.65 26.43
CA PHE A 268 -12.09 -25.34 27.50
C PHE A 268 -13.43 -24.66 27.82
N MET A 269 -13.47 -23.32 27.79
CA MET A 269 -14.67 -22.54 28.06
C MET A 269 -15.63 -22.39 26.85
N ASN A 270 -15.16 -22.62 25.62
CA ASN A 270 -15.90 -22.29 24.39
C ASN A 270 -15.67 -23.32 23.26
N SER A 271 -15.39 -24.59 23.63
CA SER A 271 -15.00 -25.69 22.73
C SER A 271 -15.87 -25.81 21.49
N ASN A 272 -17.19 -25.70 21.66
CA ASN A 272 -18.16 -25.78 20.57
C ASN A 272 -18.04 -24.63 19.56
N LYS A 273 -17.74 -23.40 20.00
CA LYS A 273 -17.62 -22.23 19.11
C LYS A 273 -16.31 -22.23 18.32
N LEU A 274 -15.19 -22.62 18.94
CA LEU A 274 -13.92 -22.69 18.21
C LEU A 274 -13.89 -23.89 17.27
N GLN A 275 -14.40 -25.05 17.68
CA GLN A 275 -14.53 -26.21 16.81
C GLN A 275 -15.44 -25.87 15.63
N ALA A 276 -16.58 -25.18 15.85
CA ALA A 276 -17.41 -24.67 14.77
C ALA A 276 -16.65 -23.70 13.85
N SER A 277 -15.81 -22.82 14.39
CA SER A 277 -15.05 -21.82 13.61
C SER A 277 -13.92 -22.45 12.77
N LEU A 278 -13.15 -23.37 13.36
CA LEU A 278 -12.11 -24.14 12.68
C LEU A 278 -12.70 -25.07 11.63
N THR A 279 -13.78 -25.78 11.97
CA THR A 279 -14.50 -26.64 11.03
C THR A 279 -15.10 -25.80 9.91
N THR A 280 -15.60 -24.60 10.19
CA THR A 280 -16.08 -23.65 9.17
C THR A 280 -14.94 -23.18 8.27
N PHE A 281 -13.77 -22.85 8.82
CA PHE A 281 -12.60 -22.45 8.03
C PHE A 281 -12.11 -23.59 7.12
N ILE A 282 -11.93 -24.80 7.66
CA ILE A 282 -11.55 -25.99 6.91
C ILE A 282 -12.59 -26.28 5.82
N ASN A 283 -13.87 -26.29 6.18
CA ASN A 283 -14.95 -26.48 5.22
C ASN A 283 -15.00 -25.38 4.15
N ASN A 284 -14.68 -24.14 4.49
CA ASN A 284 -14.60 -23.06 3.51
C ASN A 284 -13.40 -23.21 2.56
N ALA A 285 -12.35 -23.95 2.96
CA ALA A 285 -11.23 -24.29 2.09
C ALA A 285 -11.48 -25.55 1.24
N HIS A 286 -12.49 -26.36 1.55
CA HIS A 286 -12.88 -27.52 0.73
C HIS A 286 -13.52 -27.07 -0.58
N TYR A 287 -13.02 -27.61 -1.70
CA TYR A 287 -13.43 -27.25 -3.05
C TYR A 287 -14.95 -27.37 -3.28
N ASP A 288 -15.58 -28.48 -2.91
CA ASP A 288 -17.01 -28.69 -3.18
C ASP A 288 -17.91 -27.64 -2.50
N ARG A 289 -17.54 -27.21 -1.29
CA ARG A 289 -18.27 -26.16 -0.58
C ARG A 289 -17.95 -24.78 -1.15
N ALA A 290 -16.69 -24.52 -1.49
CA ALA A 290 -16.28 -23.29 -2.14
C ALA A 290 -17.01 -23.10 -3.48
N LEU A 291 -17.13 -24.16 -4.28
CA LEU A 291 -17.86 -24.18 -5.55
C LEU A 291 -19.35 -23.88 -5.34
N LYS A 292 -20.01 -24.57 -4.41
CA LYS A 292 -21.42 -24.29 -4.07
C LYS A 292 -21.67 -22.84 -3.66
N MET A 293 -20.79 -22.28 -2.81
CA MET A 293 -20.91 -20.89 -2.37
C MET A 293 -20.60 -19.91 -3.50
N TYR A 294 -19.69 -20.26 -4.40
CA TYR A 294 -19.32 -19.46 -5.55
C TYR A 294 -20.46 -19.38 -6.56
N GLU A 295 -21.06 -20.53 -6.91
CA GLU A 295 -22.25 -20.64 -7.76
C GLU A 295 -23.46 -19.92 -7.16
N ALA A 296 -23.60 -19.95 -5.82
CA ALA A 296 -24.62 -19.20 -5.10
C ALA A 296 -24.34 -17.69 -4.98
N GLY A 297 -23.20 -17.19 -5.47
CA GLY A 297 -22.84 -15.77 -5.42
C GLY A 297 -22.47 -15.23 -4.03
N VAL A 298 -22.25 -16.11 -3.05
CA VAL A 298 -21.98 -15.76 -1.63
C VAL A 298 -20.64 -16.27 -1.11
N ALA A 299 -19.81 -16.85 -1.98
CA ALA A 299 -18.44 -17.22 -1.63
C ALA A 299 -17.65 -16.03 -1.07
N THR A 300 -16.73 -16.34 -0.17
CA THR A 300 -15.70 -15.44 0.34
C THR A 300 -14.51 -15.36 -0.62
N ARG A 301 -13.61 -14.38 -0.43
CA ARG A 301 -12.39 -14.23 -1.25
C ARG A 301 -11.55 -15.51 -1.32
N ILE A 302 -11.37 -16.21 -0.19
CA ILE A 302 -10.60 -17.46 -0.12
C ILE A 302 -11.31 -18.56 -0.92
N GLN A 303 -12.63 -18.70 -0.77
CA GLN A 303 -13.42 -19.68 -1.54
C GLN A 303 -13.34 -19.41 -3.04
N THR A 304 -13.40 -18.14 -3.45
CA THR A 304 -13.25 -17.74 -4.86
C THR A 304 -11.88 -18.16 -5.40
N LEU A 305 -10.81 -17.93 -4.65
CA LEU A 305 -9.45 -18.37 -5.02
C LEU A 305 -9.33 -19.89 -5.09
N VAL A 306 -9.93 -20.62 -4.13
CA VAL A 306 -9.94 -22.09 -4.15
C VAL A 306 -10.62 -22.61 -5.41
N VAL A 307 -11.77 -22.04 -5.80
CA VAL A 307 -12.46 -22.42 -7.04
C VAL A 307 -11.59 -22.17 -8.27
N PHE A 308 -10.95 -21.00 -8.35
CA PHE A 308 -10.09 -20.67 -9.49
C PHE A 308 -8.86 -21.56 -9.61
N ILE A 309 -8.25 -21.96 -8.49
CA ILE A 309 -7.06 -22.84 -8.49
C ILE A 309 -7.42 -24.28 -8.91
N ASN A 310 -8.63 -24.75 -8.59
CA ASN A 310 -9.05 -26.13 -8.87
C ASN A 310 -9.79 -26.29 -10.22
N ASN A 311 -10.29 -25.20 -10.80
CA ASN A 311 -10.85 -25.22 -12.15
C ASN A 311 -9.76 -25.31 -13.23
N LYS A 312 -10.17 -25.55 -14.48
CA LYS A 312 -9.24 -25.54 -15.62
C LYS A 312 -8.57 -24.16 -15.70
N VAL A 313 -7.24 -24.17 -15.78
CA VAL A 313 -6.44 -22.94 -15.86
C VAL A 313 -6.76 -22.18 -17.15
N GLU A 314 -7.20 -20.94 -17.00
CA GLU A 314 -7.43 -20.03 -18.10
C GLU A 314 -6.14 -19.27 -18.42
N TRP A 315 -5.59 -19.52 -19.62
CA TRP A 315 -4.36 -18.86 -20.06
C TRP A 315 -4.59 -17.38 -20.36
N LEU A 316 -5.73 -17.08 -20.98
CA LEU A 316 -6.22 -15.75 -21.32
C LEU A 316 -7.57 -15.56 -20.64
N GLY A 317 -7.75 -14.41 -20.00
CA GLY A 317 -8.99 -14.03 -19.36
C GLY A 317 -9.98 -13.39 -20.33
N HIS A 318 -11.10 -12.92 -19.79
CA HIS A 318 -12.24 -12.43 -20.57
C HIS A 318 -12.19 -10.93 -20.92
N GLY A 319 -11.06 -10.27 -20.68
CA GLY A 319 -10.82 -8.87 -21.00
C GLY A 319 -10.95 -7.94 -19.77
N PRO A 320 -10.42 -6.72 -19.87
CA PRO A 320 -10.46 -5.74 -18.77
C PRO A 320 -11.87 -5.46 -18.23
N TYR A 321 -12.05 -5.51 -16.90
CA TYR A 321 -13.34 -5.30 -16.23
C TYR A 321 -14.45 -6.26 -16.69
N SER A 322 -14.08 -7.50 -16.99
CA SER A 322 -15.01 -8.60 -17.24
C SER A 322 -15.55 -9.20 -15.95
N TYR A 323 -14.82 -9.06 -14.83
CA TYR A 323 -15.25 -9.49 -13.50
C TYR A 323 -16.22 -8.49 -12.82
N PHE A 324 -15.93 -7.20 -12.96
CA PHE A 324 -16.66 -6.09 -12.35
C PHE A 324 -16.82 -4.96 -13.35
N ASP A 325 -18.05 -4.52 -13.59
CA ASP A 325 -18.30 -3.38 -14.46
C ASP A 325 -18.11 -2.07 -13.71
N ILE A 326 -16.98 -1.41 -13.95
CA ILE A 326 -16.65 -0.12 -13.34
C ILE A 326 -17.63 1.01 -13.70
N LEU A 327 -18.36 0.89 -14.82
CA LEU A 327 -19.29 1.93 -15.27
C LEU A 327 -20.66 1.82 -14.57
N SER A 328 -21.18 0.59 -14.44
CA SER A 328 -22.46 0.33 -13.78
C SER A 328 -22.32 0.04 -12.28
N GLY A 329 -21.11 -0.29 -11.80
CA GLY A 329 -20.86 -0.67 -10.41
C GLY A 329 -21.33 -2.08 -10.04
N ILE A 330 -21.57 -2.94 -11.05
CA ILE A 330 -22.16 -4.27 -10.87
C ILE A 330 -21.07 -5.35 -11.02
N PHE A 331 -21.07 -6.32 -10.10
CA PHE A 331 -20.27 -7.54 -10.25
C PHE A 331 -21.01 -8.53 -11.16
N TYR A 332 -20.34 -9.05 -12.18
CA TYR A 332 -20.91 -10.11 -13.03
C TYR A 332 -20.85 -11.49 -12.37
N GLN A 333 -19.98 -11.62 -11.35
CA GLN A 333 -19.78 -12.83 -10.57
C GLN A 333 -19.91 -12.51 -9.08
N ASN A 334 -19.09 -13.14 -8.25
CA ASN A 334 -19.10 -12.95 -6.83
C ASN A 334 -18.65 -11.52 -6.44
N PRO A 335 -19.31 -10.82 -5.50
CA PRO A 335 -18.93 -9.48 -5.04
C PRO A 335 -17.68 -9.45 -4.15
N ASN A 336 -16.66 -10.23 -4.51
CA ASN A 336 -15.36 -10.24 -3.86
C ASN A 336 -14.36 -9.44 -4.67
N PHE A 337 -13.63 -8.54 -4.00
CA PHE A 337 -12.62 -7.71 -4.62
C PHE A 337 -11.23 -8.08 -4.12
N SER A 338 -10.34 -8.44 -5.04
CA SER A 338 -8.89 -8.54 -4.81
C SER A 338 -8.13 -8.35 -6.12
N GLN A 339 -6.89 -7.88 -6.02
CA GLN A 339 -6.04 -7.67 -7.19
C GLN A 339 -5.81 -8.99 -7.97
N TRP A 340 -5.62 -10.11 -7.25
CA TRP A 340 -5.36 -11.42 -7.86
C TRP A 340 -6.58 -11.96 -8.60
N ILE A 341 -7.77 -11.86 -8.00
CA ILE A 341 -9.02 -12.34 -8.60
C ILE A 341 -9.27 -11.57 -9.90
N TRP A 342 -9.13 -10.24 -9.87
CA TRP A 342 -9.32 -9.41 -11.05
C TRP A 342 -8.34 -9.74 -12.18
N PHE A 343 -7.05 -9.83 -11.85
CA PHE A 343 -6.04 -10.12 -12.88
C PHE A 343 -6.19 -11.51 -13.47
N TYR A 344 -6.54 -12.51 -12.65
CA TYR A 344 -6.80 -13.85 -13.15
C TYR A 344 -8.02 -13.87 -14.08
N PHE A 345 -9.14 -13.28 -13.66
CA PHE A 345 -10.36 -13.32 -14.45
C PHE A 345 -10.29 -12.49 -15.73
N ASP A 346 -9.74 -11.27 -15.64
CA ASP A 346 -9.72 -10.34 -16.77
C ASP A 346 -8.57 -10.62 -17.75
N LEU A 347 -7.43 -11.12 -17.27
CA LEU A 347 -6.21 -11.28 -18.07
C LEU A 347 -5.65 -12.71 -18.10
N GLY A 348 -6.23 -13.65 -17.36
CA GLY A 348 -5.77 -15.04 -17.26
C GLY A 348 -4.46 -15.17 -16.49
N ILE A 349 -3.89 -16.38 -16.51
CA ILE A 349 -2.60 -16.64 -15.84
C ILE A 349 -1.47 -15.77 -16.40
N VAL A 350 -1.53 -15.38 -17.68
CA VAL A 350 -0.53 -14.50 -18.31
C VAL A 350 -0.53 -13.13 -17.62
N GLY A 351 -1.70 -12.56 -17.34
CA GLY A 351 -1.82 -11.31 -16.60
C GLY A 351 -1.34 -11.41 -15.16
N VAL A 352 -1.68 -12.50 -14.46
CA VAL A 352 -1.20 -12.75 -13.09
C VAL A 352 0.33 -12.84 -13.05
N VAL A 353 0.95 -13.59 -13.96
CA VAL A 353 2.41 -13.71 -14.04
C VAL A 353 3.04 -12.36 -14.36
N ALA A 354 2.51 -11.61 -15.34
CA ALA A 354 3.02 -10.28 -15.67
C ALA A 354 2.90 -9.31 -14.49
N PHE A 355 1.81 -9.40 -13.72
CA PHE A 355 1.62 -8.63 -12.51
C PHE A 355 2.62 -9.00 -11.40
N ILE A 356 2.86 -10.29 -11.16
CA ILE A 356 3.90 -10.74 -10.23
C ILE A 356 5.26 -10.18 -10.65
N LEU A 357 5.62 -10.31 -11.93
CA LEU A 357 6.86 -9.76 -12.47
C LEU A 357 6.94 -8.25 -12.29
N PHE A 358 5.83 -7.54 -12.51
CA PHE A 358 5.74 -6.11 -12.27
C PHE A 358 5.99 -5.76 -10.80
N LEU A 359 5.30 -6.42 -9.85
CA LEU A 359 5.51 -6.22 -8.41
C LEU A 359 6.93 -6.58 -7.95
N LEU A 360 7.51 -7.68 -8.44
CA LEU A 360 8.88 -8.09 -8.12
C LEU A 360 9.95 -7.14 -8.66
N ASN A 361 9.57 -6.29 -9.61
CA ASN A 361 10.39 -5.22 -10.16
C ASN A 361 10.01 -3.84 -9.65
N PHE A 362 9.05 -3.71 -8.72
CA PHE A 362 9.05 -2.54 -7.82
C PHE A 362 10.49 -2.47 -7.31
N ASP A 363 11.16 -1.34 -7.53
CA ASP A 363 12.62 -1.17 -7.47
C ASP A 363 13.18 -1.33 -6.04
N VAL A 364 12.94 -2.49 -5.45
CA VAL A 364 13.44 -2.96 -4.18
C VAL A 364 14.70 -3.78 -4.44
N ARG A 365 14.93 -4.39 -5.62
CA ARG A 365 16.12 -5.25 -5.85
C ARG A 365 17.46 -4.51 -5.70
N GLY A 366 17.53 -3.21 -6.00
CA GLY A 366 18.71 -2.39 -5.69
C GLY A 366 18.95 -2.15 -4.19
N ASN A 367 17.93 -2.35 -3.34
CA ASN A 367 17.90 -2.07 -1.91
C ASN A 367 17.56 -3.27 -1.00
N LEU A 368 17.05 -4.39 -1.52
CA LEU A 368 16.67 -5.60 -0.77
C LEU A 368 17.90 -6.21 -0.11
N ASN A 369 19.04 -6.13 -0.80
CA ASN A 369 20.32 -6.57 -0.27
C ASN A 369 20.93 -5.61 0.75
N LYS A 370 20.44 -4.36 0.85
CA LYS A 370 20.95 -3.33 1.79
C LYS A 370 20.00 -3.01 2.96
N LYS A 371 18.70 -3.30 2.84
CA LYS A 371 17.69 -3.00 3.87
C LYS A 371 16.87 -4.22 4.26
N ARG A 372 17.03 -4.65 5.51
CA ARG A 372 16.35 -5.81 6.12
C ARG A 372 14.81 -5.78 6.02
N TYR A 373 14.19 -4.59 5.89
CA TYR A 373 12.74 -4.45 5.88
C TYR A 373 12.08 -4.37 4.49
N GLY A 374 12.84 -4.19 3.40
CA GLY A 374 12.27 -4.09 2.05
C GLY A 374 11.55 -5.36 1.59
N SER A 375 12.09 -6.53 1.96
CA SER A 375 11.49 -7.84 1.64
C SER A 375 10.17 -8.04 2.37
N ILE A 376 10.04 -7.53 3.58
CA ILE A 376 8.82 -7.62 4.38
C ILE A 376 7.75 -6.71 3.83
N ILE A 377 8.10 -5.46 3.49
CA ILE A 377 7.15 -4.54 2.84
C ILE A 377 6.67 -5.13 1.51
N LEU A 378 7.56 -5.77 0.74
CA LEU A 378 7.17 -6.49 -0.48
C LEU A 378 6.26 -7.68 -0.18
N GLY A 379 6.59 -8.51 0.82
CA GLY A 379 5.72 -9.62 1.24
C GLY A 379 4.33 -9.15 1.70
N MET A 380 4.26 -8.03 2.43
CA MET A 380 3.00 -7.39 2.80
C MET A 380 2.21 -6.93 1.58
N LEU A 381 2.86 -6.35 0.56
CA LEU A 381 2.20 -5.97 -0.70
C LEU A 381 1.52 -7.18 -1.36
N PHE A 382 2.20 -8.33 -1.44
CA PHE A 382 1.61 -9.57 -1.97
C PHE A 382 0.40 -10.04 -1.15
N ILE A 383 0.50 -9.97 0.18
CA ILE A 383 -0.58 -10.36 1.08
C ILE A 383 -1.77 -9.41 0.92
N TYR A 384 -1.56 -8.10 0.96
CA TYR A 384 -2.64 -7.12 0.78
C TYR A 384 -3.30 -7.23 -0.59
N ALA A 385 -2.57 -7.60 -1.65
CA ALA A 385 -3.14 -7.85 -2.98
C ALA A 385 -4.19 -9.00 -3.01
N ILE A 386 -4.20 -9.89 -1.99
CA ILE A 386 -5.23 -10.92 -1.79
C ILE A 386 -6.54 -10.34 -1.25
N PHE A 387 -6.48 -9.21 -0.57
CA PHE A 387 -7.64 -8.62 0.12
C PHE A 387 -8.11 -7.30 -0.48
N SER A 388 -7.25 -6.62 -1.26
CA SER A 388 -7.52 -5.31 -1.86
C SER A 388 -6.79 -5.15 -3.20
N THR A 389 -7.06 -4.06 -3.92
CA THR A 389 -6.32 -3.65 -5.13
C THR A 389 -5.23 -2.65 -4.79
N VAL A 390 -4.13 -3.16 -4.26
CA VAL A 390 -3.01 -2.38 -3.73
C VAL A 390 -2.38 -1.41 -4.73
N THR A 391 -2.46 -1.68 -6.04
CA THR A 391 -1.79 -0.84 -7.05
C THR A 391 -2.56 0.40 -7.45
N VAL A 392 -3.89 0.39 -7.29
CA VAL A 392 -4.72 1.60 -7.48
C VAL A 392 -4.99 2.34 -6.18
N ASP A 393 -4.68 1.74 -5.04
CA ASP A 393 -4.63 2.46 -3.76
C ASP A 393 -3.39 3.37 -3.76
N LEU A 394 -3.67 4.65 -3.93
CA LEU A 394 -2.66 5.67 -4.03
C LEU A 394 -1.86 5.81 -2.74
N THR A 395 -2.51 5.75 -1.58
CA THR A 395 -1.81 5.91 -0.32
C THR A 395 -0.93 4.70 -0.03
N PHE A 396 -1.39 3.49 -0.36
CA PHE A 396 -0.59 2.27 -0.27
C PHE A 396 0.65 2.37 -1.17
N THR A 397 0.44 2.69 -2.44
CA THR A 397 1.49 2.70 -3.46
C THR A 397 2.53 3.79 -3.21
N PHE A 398 2.11 5.01 -2.82
CA PHE A 398 3.04 6.06 -2.44
C PHE A 398 3.85 5.69 -1.19
N THR A 399 3.19 5.13 -0.17
CA THR A 399 3.86 4.66 1.04
C THR A 399 4.94 3.63 0.70
N PHE A 400 4.60 2.65 -0.14
CA PHE A 400 5.53 1.64 -0.58
C PHE A 400 6.80 2.27 -1.18
N PHE A 401 6.65 3.15 -2.18
CA PHE A 401 7.80 3.72 -2.88
C PHE A 401 8.60 4.69 -2.00
N LEU A 402 7.94 5.48 -1.14
CA LEU A 402 8.62 6.39 -0.21
C LEU A 402 9.53 5.63 0.77
N PHE A 403 9.04 4.54 1.35
CA PHE A 403 9.83 3.76 2.32
C PHE A 403 10.89 2.90 1.66
N CYS A 404 10.65 2.38 0.44
CA CYS A 404 11.65 1.62 -0.31
C CYS A 404 12.79 2.50 -0.86
N ARG A 405 12.54 3.79 -1.13
CA ARG A 405 13.49 4.69 -1.81
C ARG A 405 14.50 5.40 -0.89
N ARG A 406 14.24 5.51 0.41
CA ARG A 406 14.83 6.42 1.42
C ARG A 406 16.39 6.58 1.49
N GLU A 407 17.17 5.90 0.64
CA GLU A 407 18.63 5.93 0.59
C GLU A 407 19.30 6.07 -0.78
N GLN A 408 18.57 6.09 -1.91
CA GLN A 408 19.25 6.35 -3.19
C GLN A 408 19.89 7.74 -3.15
N GLN A 409 21.23 7.79 -3.24
CA GLN A 409 21.94 9.05 -3.35
C GLN A 409 21.45 9.81 -4.59
N PRO A 410 21.37 11.15 -4.56
CA PRO A 410 20.89 11.95 -5.68
C PRO A 410 21.73 11.80 -6.98
N TYR A 411 22.85 11.08 -6.94
CA TYR A 411 23.81 10.93 -8.04
C TYR A 411 23.46 9.85 -9.09
N GLU A 412 22.59 8.87 -8.80
CA GLU A 412 22.29 7.78 -9.77
C GLU A 412 21.34 8.18 -10.91
N TYR A 413 20.78 9.40 -10.89
CA TYR A 413 19.90 9.87 -11.96
C TYR A 413 20.61 9.93 -13.33
N ASN A 414 21.92 10.19 -13.34
CA ASN A 414 22.67 10.33 -14.60
C ASN A 414 22.84 9.00 -15.36
N ASN A 415 22.63 7.84 -14.72
CA ASN A 415 22.93 6.54 -15.34
C ASN A 415 21.70 5.78 -15.86
N THR A 416 20.47 6.23 -15.59
CA THR A 416 19.23 5.52 -16.01
C THR A 416 18.30 6.36 -16.90
N SER A 417 18.78 7.47 -17.44
CA SER A 417 18.02 8.28 -18.39
C SER A 417 18.43 7.92 -19.81
N ILE A 418 17.46 7.70 -20.70
CA ILE A 418 17.70 7.59 -22.14
C ILE A 418 17.62 9.01 -22.71
N SER A 419 18.60 9.39 -23.54
CA SER A 419 18.70 10.68 -24.23
C SER A 419 17.73 10.79 -25.40
#